data_AF-A0A9N9G5B4-F1
#
_entry.id   AF-A0A9N9G5B4-F1
#
_cell.length_a   1.000
_cell.length_b   1.000
_cell.length_c   1.000
_cell.angle_alpha   90.00
_cell.angle_beta   90.00
_cell.angle_gamma   90.00
#
_symmetry.space_group_name_H-M   'P 1'
#
loop_
_entity.id
_entity.type
_entity.pdbx_description
1 polymer ?
#
loop_
_entity_poly.entity_id
_entity_poly.type
_entity_poly.pdbx_seq_one_letter_code
_entity_poly.pdbx_strand_id
1 'polypeptide(L)'
;MSEQSTPISTATTNSEKPAPALAECVRKYNTEQLIKFLRENEDDLQLNDAHFQVLRNEEVTGRDFLISTMQDFIDNGLKGGPAKILADFAKKVQEKKLKSFSSCKTKQDVKEVFNKFGYEDADITSILPFKPVEIVDINSNDERLKFCIDDIKQKIELYGPASELNEAERCHYISPIIRSSIHIARKITNKTIIPKCQFSDERTGQVDYVVKVKDNTGNDELIKITEAKQSDILMGFGQNVLQLNASHHKNSKKRNAEEAFGKDAFDYLYGIVTTATNWYFILYTPERFYRIESEYSIRINRDALKDDSLLCKDVKKVVQVLVSLLKDRIEVDESSD
;
A
#
# COMPACT_ATOMS: atom_id res chain seq x y z
N MET A 1 -49.46 -45.19 21.11
CA MET A 1 -49.58 -44.09 20.14
C MET A 1 -48.21 -43.47 20.02
N SER A 2 -47.63 -43.60 18.84
CA SER A 2 -46.32 -43.06 18.47
C SER A 2 -46.48 -41.60 18.04
N GLU A 3 -45.65 -40.71 18.55
CA GLU A 3 -45.36 -39.44 17.88
C GLU A 3 -43.85 -39.33 17.70
N GLN A 4 -43.42 -39.59 16.46
CA GLN A 4 -42.09 -39.31 15.95
C GLN A 4 -41.95 -37.80 15.78
N SER A 5 -40.95 -37.21 16.43
CA SER A 5 -40.43 -35.89 16.05
C SER A 5 -39.11 -36.08 15.32
N THR A 6 -39.16 -35.92 14.01
CA THR A 6 -38.05 -35.92 13.07
C THR A 6 -37.19 -34.67 13.27
N PRO A 7 -35.84 -34.76 13.38
CA PRO A 7 -34.99 -33.60 13.21
C PRO A 7 -34.80 -33.34 11.70
N ILE A 8 -35.24 -32.17 11.26
CA ILE A 8 -34.99 -31.62 9.93
C ILE A 8 -33.47 -31.44 9.74
N SER A 9 -32.94 -32.11 8.73
CA SER A 9 -31.57 -31.96 8.25
C SER A 9 -31.47 -30.65 7.47
N THR A 10 -30.88 -29.61 8.07
CA THR A 10 -30.52 -28.38 7.35
C THR A 10 -29.18 -28.58 6.63
N ALA A 11 -29.24 -28.29 5.33
CA ALA A 11 -28.18 -28.45 4.36
C ALA A 11 -26.85 -27.82 4.79
N THR A 12 -25.80 -28.61 4.64
CA THR A 12 -24.40 -28.18 4.66
C THR A 12 -24.18 -27.17 3.54
N THR A 13 -24.18 -25.87 3.87
CA THR A 13 -23.61 -24.85 3.00
C THR A 13 -22.11 -25.10 2.95
N ASN A 14 -21.60 -25.53 1.79
CA ASN A 14 -20.18 -25.61 1.50
C ASN A 14 -19.52 -24.28 1.86
N SER A 15 -18.79 -24.26 2.97
CA SER A 15 -17.91 -23.16 3.32
C SER A 15 -16.70 -23.26 2.40
N GLU A 16 -16.80 -22.62 1.22
CA GLU A 16 -15.62 -22.33 0.41
C GLU A 16 -14.63 -21.54 1.25
N LYS A 17 -13.56 -22.23 1.64
CA LYS A 17 -12.38 -21.64 2.28
C LYS A 17 -11.92 -20.45 1.43
N PRO A 18 -11.68 -19.26 1.99
CA PRO A 18 -11.37 -18.08 1.19
C PRO A 18 -10.10 -18.35 0.39
N ALA A 19 -10.25 -18.38 -0.95
CA ALA A 19 -9.14 -18.57 -1.87
C ALA A 19 -8.13 -17.42 -1.69
N PRO A 20 -6.83 -17.68 -1.85
CA PRO A 20 -5.84 -16.63 -1.65
C PRO A 20 -5.95 -15.49 -2.66
N ALA A 21 -5.65 -14.27 -2.19
CA ALA A 21 -5.99 -13.05 -2.92
C ALA A 21 -5.24 -12.84 -4.27
N LEU A 22 -4.14 -13.55 -4.55
CA LEU A 22 -3.52 -13.57 -5.89
C LEU A 22 -4.34 -14.42 -6.88
N ALA A 23 -4.77 -15.61 -6.46
CA ALA A 23 -5.68 -16.44 -7.24
C ALA A 23 -6.99 -15.70 -7.56
N GLU A 24 -7.47 -14.86 -6.64
CA GLU A 24 -8.65 -14.03 -6.89
C GLU A 24 -8.40 -12.86 -7.87
N CYS A 25 -7.16 -12.35 -7.99
CA CYS A 25 -6.79 -11.42 -9.06
C CYS A 25 -6.77 -12.14 -10.42
N VAL A 26 -6.00 -13.23 -10.50
CA VAL A 26 -5.81 -13.99 -11.74
C VAL A 26 -7.13 -14.53 -12.26
N ARG A 27 -8.03 -14.98 -11.38
CA ARG A 27 -9.37 -15.47 -11.75
C ARG A 27 -10.19 -14.46 -12.57
N LYS A 28 -9.91 -13.16 -12.48
CA LYS A 28 -10.65 -12.10 -13.19
C LYS A 28 -9.99 -11.67 -14.50
N TYR A 29 -8.83 -12.23 -14.85
CA TYR A 29 -8.10 -11.84 -16.06
C TYR A 29 -8.79 -12.40 -17.31
N ASN A 30 -8.94 -11.53 -18.31
CA ASN A 30 -9.16 -11.98 -19.68
C ASN A 30 -7.87 -12.59 -20.26
N THR A 31 -7.96 -13.17 -21.45
CA THR A 31 -6.85 -13.91 -22.09
C THR A 31 -5.59 -13.06 -22.26
N GLU A 32 -5.70 -11.80 -22.69
CA GLU A 32 -4.53 -10.92 -22.84
C GLU A 32 -3.92 -10.51 -21.49
N GLN A 33 -4.74 -10.24 -20.48
CA GLN A 33 -4.27 -9.95 -19.12
C GLN A 33 -3.57 -11.17 -18.51
N LEU A 34 -4.07 -12.38 -18.75
CA LEU A 34 -3.42 -13.62 -18.34
C LEU A 34 -2.05 -13.78 -19.03
N ILE A 35 -1.98 -13.56 -20.34
CA ILE A 35 -0.73 -13.67 -21.09
C ILE A 35 0.30 -12.64 -20.60
N LYS A 36 -0.13 -11.40 -20.37
CA LYS A 36 0.74 -10.36 -19.78
C LYS A 36 1.29 -10.81 -18.43
N PHE A 37 0.42 -11.32 -17.55
CA PHE A 37 0.83 -11.85 -16.25
C PHE A 37 1.84 -13.01 -16.37
N LEU A 38 1.64 -13.93 -17.32
CA LEU A 38 2.58 -15.04 -17.54
C LEU A 38 3.93 -14.57 -18.10
N ARG A 39 3.95 -13.55 -18.97
CA ARG A 39 5.20 -12.93 -19.47
C ARG A 39 5.96 -12.19 -18.38
N GLU A 40 5.27 -11.51 -17.47
CA GLU A 40 5.90 -10.90 -16.29
C GLU A 40 6.56 -11.93 -15.35
N ASN A 41 6.31 -13.24 -15.56
CA ASN A 41 6.92 -14.35 -14.82
C ASN A 41 7.68 -15.30 -15.77
N GLU A 42 8.16 -14.81 -16.92
CA GLU A 42 8.78 -15.63 -17.98
C GLU A 42 10.05 -16.38 -17.52
N ASP A 43 10.83 -15.79 -16.62
CA ASP A 43 12.04 -16.41 -16.03
C ASP A 43 11.75 -17.74 -15.32
N ASP A 44 10.54 -17.88 -14.75
CA ASP A 44 10.08 -19.09 -14.06
C ASP A 44 9.39 -20.09 -15.01
N LEU A 45 8.98 -19.66 -16.21
CA LEU A 45 8.06 -20.41 -17.08
C LEU A 45 8.67 -20.85 -18.41
N GLN A 46 9.67 -20.14 -18.93
CA GLN A 46 10.36 -20.46 -20.19
C GLN A 46 9.38 -20.71 -21.37
N LEU A 47 8.32 -19.88 -21.45
CA LEU A 47 7.31 -19.97 -22.50
C LEU A 47 7.66 -19.02 -23.65
N ASN A 48 7.48 -19.45 -24.88
CA ASN A 48 7.68 -18.61 -26.06
C ASN A 48 6.34 -18.13 -26.65
N ASP A 49 6.41 -17.28 -27.66
CA ASP A 49 5.23 -16.71 -28.32
C ASP A 49 4.27 -17.78 -28.87
N ALA A 50 4.78 -18.91 -29.36
CA ALA A 50 3.92 -19.98 -29.87
C ALA A 50 3.05 -20.58 -28.74
N HIS A 51 3.58 -20.72 -27.52
CA HIS A 51 2.79 -21.17 -26.37
C HIS A 51 1.70 -20.15 -26.01
N PHE A 52 2.01 -18.85 -26.06
CA PHE A 52 1.01 -17.81 -25.78
C PHE A 52 -0.06 -17.72 -26.87
N GLN A 53 0.27 -18.01 -28.13
CA GLN A 53 -0.74 -18.09 -29.18
C GLN A 53 -1.72 -19.24 -28.97
N VAL A 54 -1.28 -20.36 -28.40
CA VAL A 54 -2.21 -21.44 -28.03
C VAL A 54 -3.22 -20.95 -26.98
N LEU A 55 -2.76 -20.22 -25.96
CA LEU A 55 -3.66 -19.64 -24.96
C LEU A 55 -4.64 -18.62 -25.55
N ARG A 56 -4.23 -17.85 -26.57
CA ARG A 56 -5.13 -16.94 -27.30
C ARG A 56 -6.17 -17.66 -28.12
N ASN A 57 -5.75 -18.64 -28.89
CA ASN A 57 -6.63 -19.37 -29.81
C ASN A 57 -7.72 -20.13 -29.05
N GLU A 58 -7.38 -20.67 -27.88
CA GLU A 58 -8.30 -21.37 -26.99
C GLU A 58 -9.01 -20.42 -26.00
N GLU A 59 -8.84 -19.10 -26.17
CA GLU A 59 -9.46 -18.05 -25.35
C GLU A 59 -9.29 -18.26 -23.83
N VAL A 60 -8.17 -18.83 -23.40
CA VAL A 60 -7.96 -19.25 -22.01
C VAL A 60 -7.99 -18.03 -21.09
N THR A 61 -9.01 -17.93 -20.24
CA THR A 61 -9.10 -16.86 -19.26
C THR A 61 -8.32 -17.21 -18.01
N GLY A 62 -8.07 -16.22 -17.14
CA GLY A 62 -7.39 -16.47 -15.88
C GLY A 62 -8.20 -17.36 -14.92
N ARG A 63 -9.53 -17.46 -15.08
CA ARG A 63 -10.34 -18.46 -14.37
C ARG A 63 -10.03 -19.86 -14.87
N ASP A 64 -10.02 -20.04 -16.20
CA ASP A 64 -9.77 -21.34 -16.84
C ASP A 64 -8.38 -21.82 -16.50
N PHE A 65 -7.36 -20.97 -16.70
CA PHE A 65 -5.98 -21.25 -16.33
C PHE A 65 -5.82 -21.79 -14.90
N LEU A 66 -6.53 -21.21 -13.93
CA LEU A 66 -6.42 -21.66 -12.55
C LEU A 66 -6.97 -23.07 -12.37
N ILE A 67 -8.10 -23.41 -12.99
CA ILE A 67 -8.75 -24.72 -12.81
C ILE A 67 -8.22 -25.78 -13.79
N SER A 68 -7.53 -25.37 -14.85
CA SER A 68 -6.95 -26.25 -15.86
C SER A 68 -5.87 -27.15 -15.28
N THR A 69 -5.91 -28.40 -15.73
CA THR A 69 -4.91 -29.43 -15.45
C THR A 69 -3.84 -29.44 -16.55
N MET A 70 -2.74 -30.16 -16.29
CA MET A 70 -1.74 -30.43 -17.32
C MET A 70 -2.36 -31.07 -18.57
N GLN A 71 -3.38 -31.93 -18.41
CA GLN A 71 -4.01 -32.60 -19.53
C GLN A 71 -4.83 -31.63 -20.38
N ASP A 72 -5.58 -30.72 -19.74
CA ASP A 72 -6.36 -29.70 -20.46
C ASP A 72 -5.44 -28.82 -21.33
N PHE A 73 -4.27 -28.45 -20.82
CA PHE A 73 -3.27 -27.72 -21.60
C PHE A 73 -2.70 -28.53 -22.76
N ILE A 74 -2.55 -29.85 -22.62
CA ILE A 74 -2.11 -30.74 -23.70
C ILE A 74 -3.19 -30.85 -24.78
N ASP A 75 -4.45 -31.00 -24.37
CA ASP A 75 -5.59 -31.13 -25.27
C ASP A 75 -5.80 -29.84 -26.08
N ASN A 76 -5.47 -28.69 -25.49
CA ASN A 76 -5.41 -27.38 -26.13
C ASN A 76 -4.22 -27.22 -27.11
N GLY A 77 -3.33 -28.22 -27.24
CA GLY A 77 -2.24 -28.23 -28.21
C GLY A 77 -0.86 -27.85 -27.65
N LEU A 78 -0.69 -27.71 -26.33
CA LEU A 78 0.64 -27.55 -25.74
C LEU A 78 1.37 -28.89 -25.62
N LYS A 79 2.69 -28.85 -25.77
CA LYS A 79 3.54 -30.01 -25.46
C LYS A 79 3.56 -30.25 -23.95
N GLY A 80 3.81 -31.50 -23.55
CA GLY A 80 3.77 -31.90 -22.13
C GLY A 80 4.69 -31.10 -21.20
N GLY A 81 5.81 -30.57 -21.67
CA GLY A 81 6.70 -29.69 -20.90
C GLY A 81 6.01 -28.37 -20.50
N PRO A 82 5.68 -27.49 -21.48
CA PRO A 82 4.93 -26.27 -21.24
C PRO A 82 3.61 -26.47 -20.48
N ALA A 83 2.86 -27.53 -20.81
CA ALA A 83 1.60 -27.85 -20.13
C ALA A 83 1.80 -28.17 -18.64
N LYS A 84 2.85 -28.94 -18.30
CA LYS A 84 3.21 -29.23 -16.90
C LYS A 84 3.61 -27.95 -16.16
N ILE A 85 4.43 -27.11 -16.79
CA ILE A 85 4.90 -25.84 -16.20
C ILE A 85 3.71 -24.92 -15.89
N LEU A 86 2.76 -24.76 -16.81
CA LEU A 86 1.55 -23.96 -16.60
C LEU A 86 0.67 -24.52 -15.47
N ALA A 87 0.44 -25.83 -15.44
CA ALA A 87 -0.37 -26.46 -14.39
C ALA A 87 0.29 -26.34 -13.00
N ASP A 88 1.61 -26.55 -12.91
CA ASP A 88 2.36 -26.37 -11.66
C ASP A 88 2.35 -24.89 -11.24
N PHE A 89 2.43 -23.96 -12.19
CA PHE A 89 2.32 -22.53 -11.91
C PHE A 89 0.92 -22.13 -11.45
N ALA A 90 -0.14 -22.66 -12.07
CA ALA A 90 -1.53 -22.44 -11.65
C ALA A 90 -1.73 -22.88 -10.20
N LYS A 91 -1.23 -24.06 -9.83
CA LYS A 91 -1.21 -24.53 -8.43
C LYS A 91 -0.43 -23.59 -7.52
N LYS A 92 0.76 -23.14 -7.92
CA LYS A 92 1.53 -22.14 -7.16
C LYS A 92 0.75 -20.84 -6.97
N VAL A 93 -0.01 -20.38 -7.97
CA VAL A 93 -0.87 -19.19 -7.87
C VAL A 93 -2.03 -19.43 -6.90
N GLN A 94 -2.63 -20.62 -6.92
CA GLN A 94 -3.69 -21.04 -6.00
C GLN A 94 -3.21 -21.28 -4.57
N GLU A 95 -1.95 -21.67 -4.37
CA GLU A 95 -1.35 -21.96 -3.06
C GLU A 95 -0.63 -20.75 -2.48
N LYS A 96 -0.16 -19.83 -3.32
CA LYS A 96 0.23 -18.47 -2.93
C LYS A 96 -1.02 -17.74 -2.44
N LYS A 97 -1.35 -17.97 -1.15
CA LYS A 97 -1.60 -16.82 -0.26
C LYS A 97 -0.49 -15.85 -0.61
N LEU A 98 -0.87 -14.66 -1.11
CA LEU A 98 0.04 -13.52 -1.21
C LEU A 98 1.00 -13.70 -0.04
N LYS A 99 2.31 -13.88 -0.32
CA LYS A 99 3.37 -13.72 0.70
C LYS A 99 2.81 -12.59 1.55
N SER A 100 2.33 -12.91 2.77
CA SER A 100 1.41 -12.00 3.45
C SER A 100 2.10 -10.66 3.41
N PHE A 101 1.43 -9.57 3.04
CA PHE A 101 2.12 -8.29 2.80
C PHE A 101 2.93 -7.79 4.02
N SER A 102 2.85 -8.50 5.15
CA SER A 102 3.75 -8.54 6.31
C SER A 102 5.04 -9.38 6.18
N SER A 103 5.43 -9.87 5.01
CA SER A 103 6.53 -10.84 4.85
C SER A 103 7.84 -10.22 4.36
N CYS A 104 7.90 -8.92 4.04
CA CYS A 104 9.18 -8.24 3.87
C CYS A 104 9.84 -8.16 5.25
N LYS A 105 10.55 -9.24 5.60
CA LYS A 105 11.13 -9.51 6.91
C LYS A 105 12.64 -9.58 6.84
N THR A 106 13.19 -9.75 5.65
CA THR A 106 14.63 -9.90 5.41
C THR A 106 15.13 -8.84 4.45
N LYS A 107 16.42 -8.50 4.55
CA LYS A 107 17.07 -7.58 3.60
C LYS A 107 17.01 -8.10 2.16
N GLN A 108 16.96 -9.43 1.98
CA GLN A 108 16.80 -10.04 0.66
C GLN A 108 15.40 -9.75 0.08
N ASP A 109 14.34 -9.81 0.90
CA ASP A 109 13.00 -9.42 0.44
C ASP A 109 12.97 -7.96 -0.02
N VAL A 110 13.70 -7.06 0.68
CA VAL A 110 13.78 -5.65 0.27
C VAL A 110 14.50 -5.51 -1.07
N LYS A 111 15.61 -6.23 -1.27
CA LYS A 111 16.30 -6.27 -2.57
C LYS A 111 15.39 -6.75 -3.69
N GLU A 112 14.63 -7.82 -3.47
CA GLU A 112 13.63 -8.30 -4.44
C GLU A 112 12.60 -7.22 -4.78
N VAL A 113 12.13 -6.47 -3.78
CA VAL A 113 11.19 -5.35 -3.99
C VAL A 113 11.86 -4.23 -4.80
N PHE A 114 13.06 -3.80 -4.44
CA PHE A 114 13.77 -2.73 -5.15
C PHE A 114 14.08 -3.12 -6.60
N ASN A 115 14.58 -4.33 -6.82
CA ASN A 115 14.86 -4.88 -8.15
C ASN A 115 13.62 -4.89 -9.04
N LYS A 116 12.45 -5.26 -8.48
CA LYS A 116 11.18 -5.24 -9.22
C LYS A 116 10.84 -3.87 -9.81
N PHE A 117 11.26 -2.78 -9.17
CA PHE A 117 11.02 -1.42 -9.64
C PHE A 117 12.24 -0.80 -10.36
N GLY A 118 13.21 -1.64 -10.73
CA GLY A 118 14.40 -1.26 -11.50
C GLY A 118 15.48 -0.57 -10.68
N TYR A 119 15.57 -0.86 -9.39
CA TYR A 119 16.69 -0.45 -8.52
C TYR A 119 17.59 -1.66 -8.26
N GLU A 120 18.79 -1.69 -8.86
CA GLU A 120 19.72 -2.83 -8.78
C GLU A 120 20.25 -3.06 -7.35
N ASP A 121 20.40 -1.97 -6.60
CA ASP A 121 20.80 -1.99 -5.20
C ASP A 121 19.65 -1.51 -4.32
N ALA A 122 19.43 -2.22 -3.22
CA ALA A 122 18.56 -1.78 -2.13
C ALA A 122 19.25 -0.66 -1.35
N ASP A 123 19.29 0.53 -1.96
CA ASP A 123 19.82 1.76 -1.38
C ASP A 123 18.75 2.86 -1.49
N ILE A 124 18.55 3.59 -0.40
CA ILE A 124 17.60 4.70 -0.36
C ILE A 124 18.12 5.89 -1.17
N THR A 125 19.44 6.02 -1.33
CA THR A 125 20.05 7.12 -2.10
C THR A 125 19.94 6.92 -3.61
N SER A 126 19.73 5.68 -4.07
CA SER A 126 19.53 5.35 -5.50
C SER A 126 18.09 5.57 -5.97
N ILE A 127 17.13 5.75 -5.03
CA ILE A 127 15.73 6.01 -5.36
C ILE A 127 15.62 7.35 -6.09
N LEU A 128 14.96 7.34 -7.25
CA LEU A 128 14.80 8.55 -8.04
C LEU A 128 14.05 9.64 -7.25
N PRO A 129 14.55 10.89 -7.25
CA PRO A 129 13.90 11.97 -6.54
C PRO A 129 12.64 12.45 -7.26
N PHE A 130 11.65 12.92 -6.51
CA PHE A 130 10.56 13.75 -7.03
C PHE A 130 10.41 15.03 -6.20
N LYS A 131 9.74 16.04 -6.79
CA LYS A 131 9.39 17.30 -6.13
C LYS A 131 7.86 17.42 -6.14
N PRO A 132 7.22 17.65 -4.97
CA PRO A 132 5.80 17.99 -4.95
C PRO A 132 5.55 19.25 -5.79
N VAL A 133 4.43 19.28 -6.52
CA VAL A 133 4.08 20.37 -7.45
C VAL A 133 3.97 21.70 -6.72
N GLU A 134 3.32 21.70 -5.57
CA GLU A 134 3.16 22.87 -4.72
C GLU A 134 3.36 22.45 -3.25
N ILE A 135 4.10 23.25 -2.48
CA ILE A 135 4.14 23.12 -1.02
C ILE A 135 3.24 24.20 -0.44
N VAL A 136 2.15 23.78 0.18
CA VAL A 136 1.21 24.66 0.84
C VAL A 136 1.89 25.36 2.02
N ASP A 137 1.87 26.70 2.01
CA ASP A 137 2.31 27.45 3.19
C ASP A 137 1.25 27.40 4.29
N ILE A 138 1.67 26.96 5.47
CA ILE A 138 0.79 26.85 6.64
C ILE A 138 1.15 28.00 7.57
N ASN A 139 0.15 28.78 7.98
CA ASN A 139 0.38 29.86 8.91
C ASN A 139 1.01 29.32 10.21
N SER A 140 2.14 29.88 10.65
CA SER A 140 2.79 29.48 11.91
C SER A 140 1.89 29.70 13.13
N ASN A 141 0.84 30.52 13.00
CA ASN A 141 -0.18 30.73 14.02
C ASN A 141 -1.38 29.79 13.92
N ASP A 142 -1.41 28.83 13.00
CA ASP A 142 -2.52 27.87 12.87
C ASP A 142 -2.74 27.11 14.19
N GLU A 143 -3.98 27.09 14.64
CA GLU A 143 -4.37 26.51 15.93
C GLU A 143 -4.09 25.01 16.02
N ARG A 144 -4.21 24.28 14.90
CA ARG A 144 -3.94 22.84 14.89
C ARG A 144 -2.46 22.55 14.87
N LEU A 145 -1.68 23.38 14.19
CA LEU A 145 -0.23 23.31 14.28
C LEU A 145 0.24 23.57 15.72
N LYS A 146 -0.26 24.62 16.38
CA LYS A 146 0.05 24.91 17.79
C LYS A 146 -0.31 23.76 18.72
N PHE A 147 -1.53 23.22 18.59
CA PHE A 147 -1.97 22.06 19.36
C PHE A 147 -1.05 20.84 19.14
N CYS A 148 -0.59 20.61 17.91
CA CYS A 148 0.38 19.55 17.61
C CYS A 148 1.69 19.74 18.38
N ILE A 149 2.22 20.97 18.42
CA ILE A 149 3.47 21.28 19.13
C ILE A 149 3.29 21.06 20.63
N ASP A 150 2.21 21.58 21.22
CA ASP A 150 1.93 21.42 22.64
C ASP A 150 1.76 19.95 23.03
N ASP A 151 1.10 19.16 22.19
CA ASP A 151 0.92 17.72 22.39
C ASP A 151 2.26 16.95 22.29
N ILE A 152 3.15 17.34 21.36
CA ILE A 152 4.51 16.78 21.30
C ILE A 152 5.31 17.16 22.54
N LYS A 153 5.25 18.41 23.02
CA LYS A 153 5.96 18.86 24.23
C LYS A 153 5.51 18.09 25.47
N GLN A 154 4.20 17.94 25.67
CA GLN A 154 3.67 17.11 26.77
C GLN A 154 4.17 15.67 26.71
N LYS A 155 4.27 15.10 25.50
CA LYS A 155 4.84 13.75 25.31
C LYS A 155 6.34 13.69 25.58
N ILE A 156 7.10 14.76 25.28
CA ILE A 156 8.51 14.86 25.65
C ILE A 156 8.68 14.89 27.18
N GLU A 157 7.81 15.59 27.89
CA GLU A 157 7.80 15.61 29.37
C GLU A 157 7.48 14.23 29.96
N LEU A 158 6.46 13.57 29.41
CA LEU A 158 5.95 12.30 29.92
C LEU A 158 6.84 11.09 29.59
N TYR A 159 7.24 10.97 28.32
CA TYR A 159 7.97 9.79 27.82
C TYR A 159 9.47 10.05 27.64
N GLY A 160 9.90 11.31 27.53
CA GLY A 160 11.29 11.67 27.25
C GLY A 160 11.53 12.04 25.78
N PRO A 161 12.80 12.26 25.38
CA PRO A 161 13.15 12.55 24.00
C PRO A 161 12.98 11.33 23.10
N ALA A 162 12.67 11.53 21.83
CA ALA A 162 12.45 10.42 20.90
C ALA A 162 13.68 9.50 20.77
N SER A 163 14.90 10.04 20.92
CA SER A 163 16.14 9.26 20.88
C SER A 163 16.24 8.17 21.96
N GLU A 164 15.57 8.35 23.10
CA GLU A 164 15.59 7.42 24.24
C GLU A 164 14.50 6.34 24.16
N LEU A 165 13.56 6.48 23.21
CA LEU A 165 12.34 5.64 23.14
C LEU A 165 12.42 4.54 22.09
N ASN A 166 11.70 3.45 22.37
CA ASN A 166 11.54 2.34 21.44
C ASN A 166 10.48 2.63 20.36
N GLU A 167 10.38 1.76 19.36
CA GLU A 167 9.54 1.98 18.17
C GLU A 167 8.06 2.21 18.51
N ALA A 168 7.50 1.34 19.36
CA ALA A 168 6.10 1.43 19.74
C ALA A 168 5.81 2.72 20.52
N GLU A 169 6.78 3.24 21.27
CA GLU A 169 6.64 4.49 22.02
C GLU A 169 6.80 5.73 21.12
N ARG A 170 7.61 5.65 20.06
CA ARG A 170 7.79 6.77 19.11
C ARG A 170 6.54 7.08 18.30
N CYS A 171 5.62 6.12 18.17
CA CYS A 171 4.32 6.36 17.52
C CYS A 171 3.54 7.51 18.19
N HIS A 172 3.79 7.76 19.49
CA HIS A 172 3.19 8.85 20.24
C HIS A 172 3.51 10.22 19.62
N TYR A 173 4.68 10.41 18.99
CA TYR A 173 5.03 11.69 18.34
C TYR A 173 4.56 11.77 16.89
N ILE A 174 4.33 10.63 16.24
CA ILE A 174 3.89 10.55 14.85
C ILE A 174 2.39 10.85 14.75
N SER A 175 1.56 10.28 15.64
CA SER A 175 0.11 10.47 15.58
C SER A 175 -0.33 11.94 15.58
N PRO A 176 0.21 12.83 16.44
CA PRO A 176 -0.20 14.23 16.50
C PRO A 176 0.08 14.96 15.19
N ILE A 177 1.22 14.68 14.56
CA ILE A 177 1.65 15.27 13.29
C ILE A 177 0.69 14.85 12.17
N ILE A 178 0.42 13.54 12.05
CA ILE A 178 -0.51 13.01 11.05
C ILE A 178 -1.93 13.56 11.26
N ARG A 179 -2.44 13.54 12.50
CA ARG A 179 -3.79 14.04 12.83
C ARG A 179 -3.94 15.53 12.51
N SER A 180 -2.95 16.33 12.86
CA SER A 180 -2.97 17.78 12.60
C SER A 180 -2.91 18.07 11.11
N SER A 181 -2.06 17.33 10.37
CA SER A 181 -1.99 17.42 8.91
C SER A 181 -3.31 17.09 8.23
N ILE A 182 -3.99 16.02 8.66
CA ILE A 182 -5.31 15.65 8.15
C ILE A 182 -6.34 16.74 8.44
N HIS A 183 -6.34 17.31 9.65
CA HIS A 183 -7.28 18.36 10.01
C HIS A 183 -7.07 19.63 9.17
N ILE A 184 -5.81 20.03 8.97
CA ILE A 184 -5.45 21.19 8.15
C ILE A 184 -5.83 20.91 6.68
N ALA A 185 -5.53 19.73 6.16
CA ALA A 185 -5.92 19.34 4.80
C ALA A 185 -7.44 19.36 4.60
N ARG A 186 -8.24 18.89 5.57
CA ARG A 186 -9.72 19.02 5.53
C ARG A 186 -10.16 20.48 5.46
N LYS A 187 -9.52 21.37 6.23
CA LYS A 187 -9.86 22.80 6.25
C LYS A 187 -9.55 23.47 4.92
N ILE A 188 -8.44 23.08 4.27
CA ILE A 188 -7.99 23.68 3.00
C ILE A 188 -8.81 23.16 1.82
N THR A 189 -9.03 21.85 1.75
CA THR A 189 -9.75 21.20 0.64
C THR A 189 -11.27 21.24 0.80
N ASN A 190 -11.76 21.52 2.01
CA ASN A 190 -13.17 21.40 2.38
C ASN A 190 -13.79 20.01 2.13
N LYS A 191 -12.96 18.94 2.11
CA LYS A 191 -13.39 17.55 1.91
C LYS A 191 -13.34 16.74 3.20
N THR A 192 -14.14 15.66 3.24
CA THR A 192 -14.16 14.74 4.39
C THR A 192 -13.08 13.67 4.24
N ILE A 193 -11.93 13.92 4.86
CA ILE A 193 -10.87 12.92 5.02
C ILE A 193 -11.20 12.07 6.25
N ILE A 194 -11.17 10.74 6.22
CA ILE A 194 -11.37 9.86 7.38
C ILE A 194 -10.06 9.10 7.67
N PRO A 195 -9.34 9.42 8.76
CA PRO A 195 -8.22 8.60 9.21
C PRO A 195 -8.74 7.24 9.71
N LYS A 196 -8.20 6.14 9.18
CA LYS A 196 -8.33 4.80 9.75
C LYS A 196 -6.95 4.35 10.24
N CYS A 197 -6.79 4.38 11.56
CA CYS A 197 -5.63 3.79 12.22
C CYS A 197 -5.85 2.26 12.29
N GLN A 198 -4.97 1.47 11.68
CA GLN A 198 -4.96 0.02 11.88
C GLN A 198 -3.79 -0.32 12.81
N PHE A 199 -4.12 -0.84 13.98
CA PHE A 199 -3.14 -1.46 14.87
C PHE A 199 -2.95 -2.90 14.41
N SER A 200 -1.72 -3.31 14.16
CA SER A 200 -1.43 -4.74 14.03
C SER A 200 -1.35 -5.37 15.42
N ASP A 201 -1.77 -6.63 15.52
CA ASP A 201 -1.97 -7.44 16.73
C ASP A 201 -0.96 -7.21 17.89
N GLU A 202 -1.45 -7.44 19.12
CA GLU A 202 -0.99 -7.01 20.46
C GLU A 202 0.49 -7.27 20.82
N ARG A 203 1.29 -7.89 19.93
CA ARG A 203 2.70 -8.21 20.16
C ARG A 203 3.72 -7.38 19.38
N THR A 204 3.32 -6.52 18.43
CA THR A 204 4.30 -5.84 17.55
C THR A 204 4.24 -4.31 17.51
N GLY A 205 3.27 -3.66 18.19
CA GLY A 205 3.25 -2.20 18.35
C GLY A 205 3.13 -1.37 17.06
N GLN A 206 2.91 -2.01 15.90
CA GLN A 206 2.90 -1.34 14.60
C GLN A 206 1.56 -0.63 14.35
N VAL A 207 1.65 0.67 14.07
CA VAL A 207 0.51 1.54 13.74
C VAL A 207 0.56 1.88 12.26
N ASP A 208 -0.35 1.33 11.46
CA ASP A 208 -0.50 1.70 10.05
C ASP A 208 -1.55 2.83 9.94
N TYR A 209 -1.16 4.04 9.51
CA TYR A 209 -2.08 5.17 9.30
C TYR A 209 -2.72 5.16 7.91
N VAL A 210 -3.80 4.41 7.73
CA VAL A 210 -4.52 4.45 6.45
C VAL A 210 -5.41 5.70 6.40
N VAL A 211 -5.06 6.69 5.60
CA VAL A 211 -5.96 7.83 5.34
C VAL A 211 -6.91 7.45 4.22
N LYS A 212 -8.21 7.60 4.46
CA LYS A 212 -9.21 7.48 3.40
C LYS A 212 -9.79 8.84 3.13
N VAL A 213 -10.01 9.18 1.88
CA VAL A 213 -10.84 10.30 1.48
C VAL A 213 -12.19 9.72 1.09
N LYS A 214 -13.27 10.39 1.47
CA LYS A 214 -14.57 10.11 0.85
C LYS A 214 -14.74 11.09 -0.29
N ASP A 215 -14.94 10.57 -1.49
CA ASP A 215 -15.41 11.38 -2.60
C ASP A 215 -16.91 11.74 -2.42
N ASN A 216 -17.40 12.60 -3.31
CA ASN A 216 -18.80 13.04 -3.30
C ASN A 216 -19.80 11.93 -3.69
N THR A 217 -19.30 10.80 -4.23
CA THR A 217 -20.08 9.63 -4.62
C THR A 217 -20.18 8.57 -3.51
N GLY A 218 -19.48 8.78 -2.38
CA GLY A 218 -19.54 7.91 -1.20
C GLY A 218 -18.54 6.75 -1.23
N ASN A 219 -17.65 6.73 -2.22
CA ASN A 219 -16.57 5.78 -2.36
C ASN A 219 -15.36 6.15 -1.48
N ASP A 220 -14.81 5.13 -0.81
CA ASP A 220 -13.63 5.23 0.05
C ASP A 220 -12.36 5.24 -0.84
N GLU A 221 -11.94 6.42 -1.28
CA GLU A 221 -10.63 6.70 -1.89
C GLU A 221 -9.51 6.47 -0.85
N LEU A 222 -8.48 5.68 -1.16
CA LEU A 222 -7.42 5.34 -0.20
C LEU A 222 -6.15 6.18 -0.46
N ILE A 223 -5.87 7.17 0.40
CA ILE A 223 -4.53 7.80 0.51
C ILE A 223 -3.74 7.05 1.58
N LYS A 224 -2.91 6.10 1.18
CA LYS A 224 -2.30 5.19 2.16
C LYS A 224 -1.02 5.76 2.78
N ILE A 225 -1.12 6.39 3.95
CA ILE A 225 0.05 6.76 4.76
C ILE A 225 0.54 5.55 5.57
N THR A 226 1.30 4.66 4.94
CA THR A 226 1.95 3.57 5.69
C THR A 226 3.11 4.13 6.50
N GLU A 227 3.30 3.66 7.74
CA GLU A 227 4.44 3.99 8.60
C GLU A 227 5.41 2.81 8.55
N ALA A 228 6.72 3.08 8.58
CA ALA A 228 7.71 2.04 8.44
C ALA A 228 8.86 2.20 9.44
N LYS A 229 9.31 1.04 9.93
CA LYS A 229 9.99 0.75 11.20
C LYS A 229 11.36 1.39 11.42
N GLN A 230 11.79 1.41 12.68
CA GLN A 230 12.86 2.29 13.19
C GLN A 230 14.31 1.87 12.91
N SER A 231 14.67 0.57 12.89
CA SER A 231 16.10 0.19 12.82
C SER A 231 16.65 0.04 11.40
N ASP A 232 15.78 -0.24 10.45
CA ASP A 232 16.15 -0.50 9.06
C ASP A 232 15.21 0.31 8.17
N ILE A 233 15.58 1.57 7.93
CA ILE A 233 14.83 2.50 7.05
C ILE A 233 14.57 1.82 5.71
N LEU A 234 15.55 1.06 5.20
CA LEU A 234 15.48 0.34 3.94
C LEU A 234 14.41 -0.76 3.99
N MET A 235 14.33 -1.53 5.08
CA MET A 235 13.20 -2.42 5.35
C MET A 235 11.87 -1.68 5.34
N GLY A 236 11.87 -0.48 5.93
CA GLY A 236 10.72 0.41 5.94
C GLY A 236 10.22 0.72 4.54
N PHE A 237 11.11 1.13 3.62
CA PHE A 237 10.78 1.34 2.21
C PHE A 237 10.21 0.09 1.55
N GLY A 238 10.85 -1.08 1.71
CA GLY A 238 10.38 -2.33 1.11
C GLY A 238 8.97 -2.71 1.56
N GLN A 239 8.68 -2.60 2.86
CA GLN A 239 7.34 -2.83 3.41
C GLN A 239 6.32 -1.82 2.88
N ASN A 240 6.69 -0.54 2.85
CA ASN A 240 5.83 0.54 2.40
C ASN A 240 5.42 0.34 0.93
N VAL A 241 6.39 0.11 0.05
CA VAL A 241 6.16 -0.08 -1.39
C VAL A 241 5.28 -1.30 -1.66
N LEU A 242 5.49 -2.42 -0.96
CA LEU A 242 4.62 -3.59 -1.08
C LEU A 242 3.18 -3.30 -0.63
N GLN A 243 3.04 -2.55 0.46
CA GLN A 243 1.74 -2.13 0.96
C GLN A 243 1.04 -1.16 -0.01
N LEU A 244 1.76 -0.25 -0.66
CA LEU A 244 1.24 0.66 -1.68
C LEU A 244 0.79 -0.11 -2.92
N ASN A 245 1.62 -1.01 -3.43
CA ASN A 245 1.30 -1.90 -4.55
C ASN A 245 0.01 -2.71 -4.29
N ALA A 246 -0.11 -3.29 -3.10
CA ALA A 246 -1.33 -4.02 -2.69
C ALA A 246 -2.57 -3.13 -2.67
N SER A 247 -2.42 -1.89 -2.21
CA SER A 247 -3.51 -0.92 -2.14
C SER A 247 -3.94 -0.45 -3.53
N HIS A 248 -2.99 -0.21 -4.44
CA HIS A 248 -3.28 0.12 -5.84
C HIS A 248 -4.17 -0.96 -6.49
N HIS A 249 -3.82 -2.24 -6.33
CA HIS A 249 -4.64 -3.35 -6.85
C HIS A 249 -6.03 -3.46 -6.20
N LYS A 250 -6.20 -3.06 -4.93
CA LYS A 250 -7.53 -3.05 -4.28
C LYS A 250 -8.39 -1.89 -4.77
N ASN A 251 -7.79 -0.72 -5.01
CA ASN A 251 -8.49 0.46 -5.51
C ASN A 251 -9.00 0.19 -6.94
N SER A 252 -8.17 -0.37 -7.81
CA SER A 252 -8.60 -0.73 -9.18
C SER A 252 -9.73 -1.77 -9.20
N LYS A 253 -9.72 -2.75 -8.30
CA LYS A 253 -10.79 -3.76 -8.19
C LYS A 253 -12.16 -3.20 -7.78
N LYS A 254 -12.22 -2.16 -6.95
CA LYS A 254 -13.49 -1.58 -6.50
C LYS A 254 -14.17 -0.76 -7.60
N ARG A 255 -13.40 -0.06 -8.42
CA ARG A 255 -13.91 0.83 -9.47
C ARG A 255 -14.40 0.07 -10.72
N ASN A 256 -13.82 -1.10 -11.02
CA ASN A 256 -14.26 -1.97 -12.11
C ASN A 256 -15.67 -2.58 -11.90
N ALA A 257 -16.34 -2.34 -10.77
CA ALA A 257 -17.73 -2.71 -10.55
C ALA A 257 -18.71 -1.56 -10.88
N GLU A 258 -18.24 -0.32 -11.02
CA GLU A 258 -19.11 0.86 -11.14
C GLU A 258 -18.88 1.68 -12.43
N GLU A 259 -17.68 1.74 -13.03
CA GLU A 259 -17.46 2.55 -14.24
C GLU A 259 -16.53 1.87 -15.25
N ALA A 260 -17.13 1.30 -16.29
CA ALA A 260 -16.42 0.94 -17.51
C ALA A 260 -16.39 2.18 -18.42
N PHE A 261 -15.20 2.57 -18.88
CA PHE A 261 -14.92 3.66 -19.83
C PHE A 261 -14.81 5.09 -19.27
N GLY A 262 -13.85 5.30 -18.37
CA GLY A 262 -13.24 6.61 -18.11
C GLY A 262 -11.72 6.45 -18.00
N LYS A 263 -10.96 7.14 -18.86
CA LYS A 263 -9.50 7.23 -18.81
C LYS A 263 -9.06 7.94 -17.51
N ASP A 264 -7.87 7.57 -17.04
CA ASP A 264 -7.09 8.22 -15.96
C ASP A 264 -7.49 7.87 -14.51
N ALA A 265 -7.54 6.57 -14.23
CA ALA A 265 -7.56 6.06 -12.86
C ALA A 265 -6.20 6.29 -12.18
N PHE A 266 -6.13 7.17 -11.17
CA PHE A 266 -4.92 7.56 -10.43
C PHE A 266 -3.69 6.65 -10.61
N ASP A 267 -2.75 7.11 -11.42
CA ASP A 267 -1.52 6.37 -11.73
C ASP A 267 -0.55 6.26 -10.54
N TYR A 268 -0.85 6.90 -9.41
CA TYR A 268 0.05 6.98 -8.27
C TYR A 268 -0.61 6.97 -6.90
N LEU A 269 0.18 6.62 -5.86
CA LEU A 269 -0.14 6.70 -4.44
C LEU A 269 1.01 7.35 -3.68
N TYR A 270 0.72 8.03 -2.57
CA TYR A 270 1.76 8.46 -1.63
C TYR A 270 1.90 7.51 -0.46
N GLY A 271 3.13 7.36 0.05
CA GLY A 271 3.45 6.65 1.29
C GLY A 271 4.51 7.39 2.11
N ILE A 272 4.72 6.95 3.36
CA ILE A 272 5.64 7.60 4.29
C ILE A 272 6.55 6.56 4.95
N VAL A 273 7.80 6.89 5.23
CA VAL A 273 8.65 6.07 6.10
C VAL A 273 9.16 7.01 7.17
N THR A 274 8.97 6.69 8.45
CA THR A 274 9.37 7.61 9.53
C THR A 274 9.83 6.90 10.79
N THR A 275 10.85 7.49 11.42
CA THR A 275 11.34 7.09 12.74
C THR A 275 10.87 8.05 13.85
N ALA A 276 9.80 8.82 13.60
CA ALA A 276 9.37 10.04 14.29
C ALA A 276 10.34 11.23 14.12
N THR A 277 11.64 10.97 14.12
CA THR A 277 12.69 11.99 13.97
C THR A 277 13.10 12.22 12.53
N ASN A 278 13.00 11.22 11.65
CA ASN A 278 13.26 11.35 10.21
C ASN A 278 12.01 10.97 9.44
N TRP A 279 11.70 11.70 8.37
CA TRP A 279 10.50 11.55 7.56
C TRP A 279 10.87 11.48 6.09
N TYR A 280 10.48 10.38 5.45
CA TYR A 280 10.65 10.14 4.02
C TYR A 280 9.28 9.99 3.38
N PHE A 281 9.10 10.62 2.23
CA PHE A 281 7.85 10.60 1.48
C PHE A 281 8.07 9.88 0.17
N ILE A 282 7.18 8.96 -0.16
CA ILE A 282 7.25 8.08 -1.32
C ILE A 282 6.11 8.43 -2.26
N LEU A 283 6.41 8.59 -3.56
CA LEU A 283 5.42 8.52 -4.64
C LEU A 283 5.55 7.13 -5.26
N TYR A 284 4.48 6.37 -5.31
CA TYR A 284 4.42 5.04 -5.88
C TYR A 284 3.58 5.05 -7.15
N THR A 285 4.06 4.40 -8.20
CA THR A 285 3.29 4.03 -9.40
C THR A 285 3.46 2.52 -9.64
N PRO A 286 2.62 1.88 -10.48
CA PRO A 286 2.80 0.47 -10.84
C PRO A 286 4.18 0.15 -11.44
N GLU A 287 4.82 1.12 -12.09
CA GLU A 287 6.08 0.97 -12.82
C GLU A 287 7.30 1.25 -11.94
N ARG A 288 7.21 2.26 -11.07
CA ARG A 288 8.34 2.72 -10.24
C ARG A 288 7.87 3.48 -8.99
N PHE A 289 8.70 3.52 -7.96
CA PHE A 289 8.52 4.41 -6.80
C PHE A 289 9.65 5.44 -6.70
N TYR A 290 9.35 6.60 -6.12
CA TYR A 290 10.21 7.78 -6.03
C TYR A 290 10.23 8.30 -4.60
N ARG A 291 11.23 9.11 -4.25
CA ARG A 291 11.36 9.72 -2.91
C ARG A 291 11.43 11.24 -3.03
N ILE A 292 10.89 12.00 -2.08
CA ILE A 292 11.17 13.45 -2.03
C ILE A 292 12.69 13.67 -1.82
N GLU A 293 13.28 14.55 -2.64
CA GLU A 293 14.71 14.89 -2.60
C GLU A 293 15.12 15.50 -1.25
N SER A 294 14.29 16.40 -0.72
CA SER A 294 14.58 17.09 0.53
C SER A 294 14.47 16.17 1.74
N GLU A 295 15.33 16.40 2.72
CA GLU A 295 15.31 15.71 4.00
C GLU A 295 14.42 16.44 5.01
N TYR A 296 13.61 15.66 5.72
CA TYR A 296 12.72 16.18 6.75
C TYR A 296 13.04 15.47 8.07
N SER A 297 13.65 16.22 8.98
CA SER A 297 13.97 15.73 10.33
C SER A 297 13.34 16.63 11.39
N ILE A 298 12.89 16.01 12.49
CA ILE A 298 12.30 16.66 13.64
C ILE A 298 13.15 16.37 14.87
N ARG A 299 13.64 17.43 15.50
CA ARG A 299 14.37 17.34 16.77
C ARG A 299 13.40 17.28 17.94
N ILE A 300 13.09 16.05 18.34
CA ILE A 300 12.22 15.75 19.49
C ILE A 300 13.11 15.47 20.70
N ASN A 301 13.56 16.53 21.37
CA ASN A 301 14.45 16.46 22.54
C ASN A 301 13.96 17.36 23.68
N ARG A 302 14.61 17.27 24.85
CA ARG A 302 14.23 18.07 26.03
C ARG A 302 14.49 19.58 25.86
N ASP A 303 15.34 19.99 24.92
CA ASP A 303 15.61 21.41 24.66
C ASP A 303 14.36 22.13 24.13
N ALA A 304 13.50 21.40 23.41
CA ALA A 304 12.21 21.90 22.91
C ALA A 304 11.23 22.33 24.02
N LEU A 305 11.46 21.93 25.28
CA LEU A 305 10.66 22.38 26.42
C LEU A 305 11.05 23.80 26.88
N LYS A 306 12.28 24.22 26.61
CA LYS A 306 12.78 25.56 26.94
C LYS A 306 12.58 26.53 25.78
N ASP A 307 12.91 26.09 24.57
CA ASP A 307 12.74 26.83 23.32
C ASP A 307 12.24 25.88 22.23
N ASP A 308 10.96 26.00 21.88
CA ASP A 308 10.33 25.18 20.85
C ASP A 308 10.51 25.73 19.43
N SER A 309 11.27 26.82 19.22
CA SER A 309 11.40 27.46 17.90
C SER A 309 11.85 26.47 16.81
N LEU A 310 12.80 25.59 17.13
CA LEU A 310 13.29 24.56 16.22
C LEU A 310 12.26 23.44 16.01
N LEU A 311 11.60 23.00 17.09
CA LEU A 311 10.53 22.00 17.00
C LEU A 311 9.37 22.50 16.13
N CYS A 312 8.92 23.74 16.37
CA CYS A 312 7.90 24.42 15.58
C CYS A 312 8.27 24.48 14.10
N LYS A 313 9.51 24.89 13.79
CA LYS A 313 10.01 24.95 12.41
C LYS A 313 10.05 23.58 11.73
N ASP A 314 10.59 22.58 12.43
CA ASP A 314 10.80 21.24 11.89
C ASP A 314 9.45 20.52 11.68
N VAL A 315 8.55 20.57 12.67
CA VAL A 315 7.18 20.02 12.56
C VAL A 315 6.40 20.74 11.46
N LYS A 316 6.45 22.09 11.41
CA LYS A 316 5.75 22.86 10.37
C LYS A 316 6.13 22.36 8.97
N LYS A 317 7.42 22.17 8.68
CA LYS A 317 7.88 21.66 7.37
C LYS A 317 7.28 20.31 7.02
N VAL A 318 7.26 19.38 7.98
CA VAL A 318 6.68 18.03 7.77
C VAL A 318 5.17 18.13 7.52
N VAL A 319 4.46 18.94 8.31
CA VAL A 319 3.01 19.16 8.15
C VAL A 319 2.71 19.79 6.79
N GLN A 320 3.51 20.76 6.33
CA GLN A 320 3.36 21.38 5.01
C GLN A 320 3.42 20.34 3.89
N VAL A 321 4.42 19.45 3.90
CA VAL A 321 4.52 18.38 2.90
C VAL A 321 3.33 17.44 3.00
N LEU A 322 2.99 16.96 4.20
CA LEU A 322 1.86 16.06 4.42
C LEU A 322 0.55 16.65 3.88
N VAL A 323 0.26 17.89 4.21
CA VAL A 323 -0.92 18.62 3.75
C VAL A 323 -0.90 18.77 2.23
N SER A 324 0.25 19.05 1.64
CA SER A 324 0.39 19.21 0.18
C SER A 324 0.15 17.90 -0.56
N LEU A 325 0.72 16.79 -0.07
CA LEU A 325 0.48 15.46 -0.64
C LEU A 325 -0.97 15.01 -0.47
N LEU A 326 -1.61 15.35 0.66
CA LEU A 326 -3.03 15.10 0.86
C LEU A 326 -3.88 15.94 -0.10
N LYS A 327 -3.58 17.24 -0.23
CA LYS A 327 -4.26 18.18 -1.13
C LYS A 327 -4.18 17.70 -2.58
N ASP A 328 -2.98 17.42 -3.07
CA ASP A 328 -2.73 16.89 -4.42
C ASP A 328 -3.63 15.68 -4.71
N ARG A 329 -3.63 14.69 -3.80
CA ARG A 329 -4.46 13.49 -3.97
C ARG A 329 -5.96 13.72 -3.91
N ILE A 330 -6.41 14.79 -3.25
CA ILE A 330 -7.82 15.13 -3.11
C ILE A 330 -8.32 15.94 -4.32
N GLU A 331 -7.47 16.80 -4.87
CA GLU A 331 -7.83 17.75 -5.92
C GLU A 331 -7.63 17.20 -7.34
N VAL A 332 -6.87 16.11 -7.52
CA VAL A 332 -6.76 15.42 -8.82
C VAL A 332 -8.14 15.00 -9.37
N ASP A 333 -9.13 14.76 -8.51
CA ASP A 333 -10.53 14.48 -8.88
C ASP A 333 -11.27 15.66 -9.55
N GLU A 334 -10.75 16.90 -9.50
CA GLU A 334 -11.43 18.09 -10.04
C GLU A 334 -10.84 18.57 -11.38
N SER A 335 -9.76 17.93 -11.87
CA SER A 335 -9.06 18.37 -13.09
C SER A 335 -9.55 17.73 -14.40
N SER A 336 -10.63 16.94 -14.33
CA SER A 336 -11.22 16.19 -15.45
C SER A 336 -12.53 16.79 -15.99
N ASP A 337 -12.69 18.12 -15.95
CA ASP A 337 -13.77 18.85 -16.65
C ASP A 337 -13.34 19.39 -18.02
#